data_AF-A0A292SGN6-F1
#
_entry.id   AF-A0A292SGN6-F1
#
_cell.length_a   1.000
_cell.length_b   1.000
_cell.length_c   1.000
_cell.angle_alpha   90.00
_cell.angle_beta   90.00
_cell.angle_gamma   90.00
#
_symmetry.space_group_name_H-M   'P 1'
#
loop_
_entity.id
_entity.type
_entity.pdbx_description
1 polymer ?
#
loop_
_entity_poly.entity_id
_entity_poly.type
_entity_poly.pdbx_seq_one_letter_code
_entity_poly.pdbx_strand_id
1 'polypeptide(L)'
;MYEIKYDFLFCLLTYTLSFAALVLFCILTVKCLVDIFKKREIKNKIIKFFLIFVCVAGMILSLPFWFAGMSFSVAKTNEEIESYSKLAVQTAILPSVKSYMYYELGNVYQVFFEDGKKAIENYEKSKEPYTCVNLCTLYIYKRDYDKALKNCSDAKLYQLTAINYILQNDYKQALNSIDKKLQNPKNANCTDYAVRGYIYRKAGQSVLSDKDFDKALKMCPKSEKIKNIYSNENYFDELYTKKRKEYKL
;
A
#
# COMPACT_ATOMS: atom_id res chain seq x y z
N MET A 1 9.35 -2.53 -0.43
CA MET A 1 9.64 -3.89 0.12
C MET A 1 9.81 -3.90 1.65
N TYR A 2 10.28 -2.81 2.29
CA TYR A 2 10.32 -2.71 3.76
C TYR A 2 8.93 -2.50 4.40
N GLU A 3 8.01 -1.75 3.77
CA GLU A 3 6.65 -1.51 4.30
C GLU A 3 5.75 -2.75 4.29
N ILE A 4 5.78 -3.55 3.22
CA ILE A 4 4.99 -4.80 3.10
C ILE A 4 5.24 -5.76 4.29
N LYS A 5 6.45 -5.76 4.86
CA LYS A 5 6.78 -6.58 6.02
C LYS A 5 6.13 -6.09 7.32
N TYR A 6 5.96 -4.78 7.49
CA TYR A 6 5.33 -4.20 8.68
C TYR A 6 3.82 -4.41 8.67
N ASP A 7 3.17 -4.25 7.52
CA ASP A 7 1.73 -4.44 7.39
C ASP A 7 1.33 -5.92 7.55
N PHE A 8 2.14 -6.84 7.02
CA PHE A 8 1.96 -8.27 7.26
C PHE A 8 2.08 -8.64 8.75
N LEU A 9 3.10 -8.12 9.45
CA LEU A 9 3.29 -8.40 10.88
C LEU A 9 2.16 -7.81 11.73
N PHE A 10 1.66 -6.63 11.35
CA PHE A 10 0.52 -5.98 12.00
C PHE A 10 -0.77 -6.78 11.79
N CYS A 11 -1.07 -7.22 10.56
CA CYS A 11 -2.19 -8.10 10.26
C CYS A 11 -2.11 -9.42 11.03
N LEU A 12 -0.92 -10.03 11.10
CA LEU A 12 -0.73 -11.28 11.86
C LEU A 12 -0.89 -11.09 13.37
N LEU A 13 -0.38 -9.98 13.91
CA LEU A 13 -0.53 -9.63 15.33
C LEU A 13 -1.99 -9.33 15.68
N THR A 14 -2.68 -8.53 14.87
CA THR A 14 -4.11 -8.22 15.09
C THR A 14 -4.97 -9.46 14.91
N TYR A 15 -4.65 -10.32 13.94
CA TYR A 15 -5.28 -11.63 13.78
C TYR A 15 -5.13 -12.49 15.05
N THR A 16 -3.91 -12.70 15.55
CA THR A 16 -3.67 -13.53 16.74
C THR A 16 -4.32 -12.97 18.01
N LEU A 17 -4.24 -11.65 18.23
CA LEU A 17 -4.92 -10.98 19.34
C LEU A 17 -6.45 -11.09 19.23
N SER A 18 -6.99 -10.90 18.03
CA SER A 18 -8.44 -11.04 17.80
C SER A 18 -8.91 -12.49 17.93
N PHE A 19 -8.07 -13.46 17.56
CA PHE A 19 -8.33 -14.89 17.74
C PHE A 19 -8.45 -15.25 19.21
N ALA A 20 -7.47 -14.84 20.02
CA ALA A 20 -7.51 -15.02 21.47
C ALA A 20 -8.73 -14.33 22.11
N ALA A 21 -9.05 -13.12 21.66
CA ALA A 21 -10.23 -12.39 22.14
C ALA A 21 -11.56 -13.09 21.81
N LEU A 22 -11.70 -13.68 20.62
CA LEU A 22 -12.91 -14.43 20.27
C LEU A 22 -13.07 -15.69 21.10
N VAL A 23 -12.00 -16.44 21.33
CA VAL A 23 -12.06 -17.62 22.21
C VAL A 23 -12.54 -17.21 23.61
N LEU A 24 -12.01 -16.11 24.14
CA LEU A 24 -12.43 -15.55 25.42
C LEU A 24 -13.91 -15.11 25.39
N PHE A 25 -14.35 -14.39 24.36
CA PHE A 25 -15.75 -13.96 24.21
C PHE A 25 -16.72 -15.13 24.05
N CYS A 26 -16.35 -16.19 23.34
CA CYS A 26 -17.14 -17.43 23.27
C CYS A 26 -17.27 -18.10 24.64
N ILE A 27 -16.18 -18.22 25.39
CA ILE A 27 -16.21 -18.81 26.74
C ILE A 27 -17.08 -17.96 27.68
N LEU A 28 -16.94 -16.63 27.64
CA LEU A 28 -17.70 -15.72 28.48
C LEU A 28 -19.19 -15.70 28.12
N THR A 29 -19.55 -15.74 26.84
CA THR A 29 -20.95 -15.80 26.40
C THR A 29 -21.62 -17.08 26.85
N VAL A 30 -20.99 -18.25 26.62
CA VAL A 30 -21.51 -19.55 27.08
C VAL A 30 -21.67 -19.57 28.61
N LYS A 31 -20.66 -19.09 29.34
CA LYS A 31 -20.72 -19.01 30.81
C LYS A 31 -21.88 -18.12 31.28
N CYS A 32 -22.07 -16.95 30.67
CA CYS A 32 -23.19 -16.05 30.99
C CYS A 32 -24.55 -16.68 30.68
N LEU A 33 -24.68 -17.39 29.55
CA LEU A 33 -25.91 -18.09 29.17
C LEU A 33 -26.29 -19.16 30.20
N VAL A 34 -25.37 -20.06 30.53
CA VAL A 34 -25.60 -21.13 31.54
C VAL A 34 -26.06 -20.53 32.88
N ASP A 35 -25.42 -19.44 33.27
CA ASP A 35 -25.71 -18.71 34.50
C ASP A 35 -27.10 -18.05 34.53
N ILE A 36 -27.60 -17.56 33.40
CA ILE A 36 -28.95 -16.97 33.26
C ILE A 36 -30.02 -18.05 33.50
N PHE A 37 -29.79 -19.26 33.01
CA PHE A 37 -30.71 -20.39 33.19
C PHE A 37 -30.68 -20.97 34.61
N LYS A 38 -29.56 -20.85 35.34
CA LYS A 38 -29.43 -21.38 36.71
C LYS A 38 -29.95 -20.46 37.83
N LYS A 39 -29.91 -19.13 37.71
CA LYS A 39 -30.24 -18.19 38.81
C LYS A 39 -31.55 -17.41 38.60
N ARG A 40 -32.36 -17.26 39.65
CA ARG A 40 -33.70 -16.60 39.61
C ARG A 40 -33.69 -15.06 39.72
N GLU A 41 -32.62 -14.42 40.17
CA GLU A 41 -32.58 -12.97 40.38
C GLU A 41 -32.53 -12.15 39.08
N ILE A 42 -33.44 -11.17 38.94
CA ILE A 42 -33.63 -10.35 37.73
C ILE A 42 -32.45 -9.39 37.47
N LYS A 43 -31.93 -8.71 38.51
CA LYS A 43 -30.82 -7.73 38.37
C LYS A 43 -29.54 -8.36 37.79
N ASN A 44 -29.28 -9.62 38.15
CA ASN A 44 -28.14 -10.40 37.66
C ASN A 44 -28.31 -10.85 36.19
N LYS A 45 -29.53 -10.91 35.67
CA LYS A 45 -29.79 -11.26 34.26
C LYS A 45 -29.51 -10.10 33.32
N ILE A 46 -29.90 -8.88 33.69
CA ILE A 46 -29.68 -7.67 32.86
C ILE A 46 -28.19 -7.46 32.57
N ILE A 47 -27.34 -7.55 33.61
CA ILE A 47 -25.88 -7.42 33.46
C ILE A 47 -25.32 -8.50 32.53
N LYS A 48 -25.80 -9.75 32.63
CA LYS A 48 -25.34 -10.86 31.79
C LYS A 48 -25.78 -10.73 30.34
N PHE A 49 -27.01 -10.27 30.09
CA PHE A 49 -27.45 -9.95 28.73
C PHE A 49 -26.63 -8.82 28.11
N PHE A 50 -26.32 -7.78 28.88
CA PHE A 50 -25.41 -6.72 28.44
C PHE A 50 -24.01 -7.25 28.11
N LEU A 51 -23.45 -8.13 28.96
CA LEU A 51 -22.15 -8.76 28.68
C LEU A 51 -22.17 -9.62 27.42
N ILE A 52 -23.23 -10.40 27.19
CA ILE A 52 -23.40 -11.18 25.95
C ILE A 52 -23.43 -10.24 24.76
N PHE A 53 -24.19 -9.14 24.83
CA PHE A 53 -24.25 -8.14 23.78
C PHE A 53 -22.86 -7.56 23.47
N VAL A 54 -22.08 -7.18 24.49
CA VAL A 54 -20.70 -6.68 24.31
C VAL A 54 -19.81 -7.73 23.64
N CYS A 55 -19.88 -8.99 24.05
CA CYS A 55 -19.09 -10.07 23.46
C CYS A 55 -19.47 -10.31 21.99
N VAL A 56 -20.77 -10.35 21.67
CA VAL A 56 -21.27 -10.54 20.30
C VAL A 56 -20.86 -9.36 19.41
N ALA A 57 -21.00 -8.13 19.90
CA ALA A 57 -20.53 -6.94 19.19
C ALA A 57 -19.01 -7.01 18.94
N GLY A 58 -18.22 -7.41 19.94
CA GLY A 58 -16.79 -7.62 19.81
C GLY A 58 -16.43 -8.65 18.74
N MET A 59 -17.13 -9.78 18.71
CA MET A 59 -16.95 -10.81 17.68
C MET A 59 -17.24 -10.25 16.28
N ILE A 60 -18.38 -9.59 16.09
CA ILE A 60 -18.77 -9.00 14.79
C ILE A 60 -17.73 -7.97 14.31
N LEU A 61 -17.28 -7.08 15.20
CA LEU A 61 -16.29 -6.05 14.86
C LEU A 61 -14.92 -6.64 14.53
N SER A 62 -14.62 -7.86 14.99
CA SER A 62 -13.36 -8.56 14.71
C SER A 62 -13.34 -9.34 13.38
N LEU A 63 -14.51 -9.72 12.84
CA LEU A 63 -14.62 -10.55 11.62
C LEU A 63 -13.78 -10.06 10.43
N PRO A 64 -13.69 -8.75 10.11
CA PRO A 64 -12.87 -8.27 9.00
C PRO A 64 -11.41 -8.70 9.11
N PHE A 65 -10.85 -8.61 10.31
CA PHE A 65 -9.45 -8.96 10.59
C PHE A 65 -9.23 -10.48 10.55
N TRP A 66 -10.27 -11.27 10.80
CA TRP A 66 -10.20 -12.72 10.67
C TRP A 66 -10.12 -13.12 9.21
N PHE A 67 -10.99 -12.57 8.38
CA PHE A 67 -10.95 -12.82 6.95
C PHE A 67 -9.66 -12.30 6.32
N ALA A 68 -9.20 -11.10 6.70
CA ALA A 68 -7.89 -10.61 6.28
C ALA A 68 -6.73 -11.50 6.79
N GLY A 69 -6.79 -12.01 8.02
CA GLY A 69 -5.78 -12.94 8.52
C GLY A 69 -5.79 -14.28 7.78
N MET A 70 -6.97 -14.82 7.47
CA MET A 70 -7.12 -16.08 6.71
C MET A 70 -6.57 -15.97 5.28
N SER A 71 -6.70 -14.79 4.64
CA SER A 71 -6.12 -14.59 3.30
C SER A 71 -4.60 -14.74 3.29
N PHE A 72 -3.90 -14.48 4.40
CA PHE A 72 -2.44 -14.57 4.47
C PHE A 72 -1.89 -15.79 5.23
N SER A 73 -2.69 -16.40 6.10
CA SER A 73 -2.25 -17.51 6.97
C SER A 73 -2.85 -18.87 6.60
N VAL A 74 -4.03 -18.90 5.97
CA VAL A 74 -4.77 -20.13 5.68
C VAL A 74 -4.87 -20.40 4.19
N ALA A 75 -5.09 -19.36 3.38
CA ALA A 75 -5.24 -19.48 1.94
C ALA A 75 -4.02 -20.15 1.28
N LYS A 76 -4.29 -21.09 0.39
CA LYS A 76 -3.31 -21.86 -0.40
C LYS A 76 -3.29 -21.47 -1.86
N THR A 77 -4.40 -20.92 -2.38
CA THR A 77 -4.50 -20.42 -3.76
C THR A 77 -4.79 -18.93 -3.80
N ASN A 78 -4.46 -18.29 -4.92
CA ASN A 78 -4.80 -16.89 -5.13
C ASN A 78 -6.33 -16.66 -5.06
N GLU A 79 -7.17 -17.58 -5.56
CA GLU A 79 -8.62 -17.43 -5.46
C GLU A 79 -9.11 -17.38 -4.00
N GLU A 80 -8.51 -18.19 -3.11
CA GLU A 80 -8.80 -18.16 -1.68
C GLU A 80 -8.36 -16.83 -1.05
N ILE A 81 -7.18 -16.30 -1.42
CA ILE A 81 -6.71 -14.98 -0.96
C ILE A 81 -7.71 -13.89 -1.35
N GLU A 82 -8.16 -13.86 -2.60
CA GLU A 82 -9.14 -12.88 -3.09
C GLU A 82 -10.49 -13.05 -2.38
N SER A 83 -10.96 -14.28 -2.20
CA SER A 83 -12.23 -14.60 -1.53
C SER A 83 -12.24 -14.08 -0.09
N TYR A 84 -11.23 -14.44 0.71
CA TYR A 84 -11.13 -13.98 2.08
C TYR A 84 -10.94 -12.46 2.18
N SER A 85 -10.13 -11.85 1.30
CA SER A 85 -9.94 -10.39 1.29
C SER A 85 -11.23 -9.64 0.93
N LYS A 86 -12.06 -10.18 0.04
CA LYS A 86 -13.40 -9.64 -0.24
C LYS A 86 -14.34 -9.77 0.95
N LEU A 87 -14.33 -10.91 1.66
CA LEU A 87 -15.11 -11.11 2.88
C LEU A 87 -14.69 -10.13 3.99
N ALA A 88 -13.40 -9.82 4.09
CA ALA A 88 -12.89 -8.81 5.02
C ALA A 88 -13.51 -7.42 4.76
N VAL A 89 -13.54 -6.98 3.49
CA VAL A 89 -14.19 -5.73 3.09
C VAL A 89 -15.70 -5.75 3.36
N GLN A 90 -16.37 -6.86 3.06
CA GLN A 90 -17.83 -7.00 3.23
C GLN A 90 -18.25 -6.95 4.69
N THR A 91 -17.47 -7.58 5.57
CA THR A 91 -17.76 -7.62 7.01
C THR A 91 -17.30 -6.37 7.76
N ALA A 92 -16.54 -5.48 7.12
CA ALA A 92 -16.09 -4.24 7.72
C ALA A 92 -17.21 -3.20 7.83
N ILE A 93 -17.78 -3.09 9.03
CA ILE A 93 -18.90 -2.18 9.34
C ILE A 93 -18.39 -0.75 9.60
N LEU A 94 -17.28 -0.62 10.33
CA LEU A 94 -16.71 0.68 10.67
C LEU A 94 -16.05 1.31 9.43
N PRO A 95 -16.32 2.59 9.10
CA PRO A 95 -15.76 3.23 7.91
C PRO A 95 -14.23 3.22 7.83
N SER A 96 -13.54 3.41 8.96
CA SER A 96 -12.08 3.34 9.04
C SER A 96 -11.57 1.93 8.77
N VAL A 97 -12.17 0.90 9.38
CA VAL A 97 -11.82 -0.50 9.12
C VAL A 97 -12.10 -0.85 7.66
N LYS A 98 -13.23 -0.40 7.10
CA LYS A 98 -13.56 -0.65 5.70
C LYS A 98 -12.58 0.02 4.74
N SER A 99 -12.16 1.25 5.04
CA SER A 99 -11.10 1.96 4.31
C SER A 99 -9.79 1.16 4.31
N TYR A 100 -9.40 0.64 5.47
CA TYR A 100 -8.23 -0.22 5.61
C TYR A 100 -8.37 -1.53 4.81
N MET A 101 -9.51 -2.21 4.88
CA MET A 101 -9.74 -3.46 4.12
C MET A 101 -9.72 -3.23 2.60
N TYR A 102 -10.20 -2.07 2.12
CA TYR A 102 -10.06 -1.70 0.71
C TYR A 102 -8.61 -1.51 0.32
N TYR A 103 -7.78 -0.90 1.18
CA TYR A 103 -6.35 -0.81 0.92
C TYR A 103 -5.70 -2.18 0.82
N GLU A 104 -5.97 -3.08 1.77
CA GLU A 104 -5.42 -4.43 1.75
C GLU A 104 -5.88 -5.23 0.52
N LEU A 105 -7.14 -5.10 0.13
CA LEU A 105 -7.63 -5.71 -1.10
C LEU A 105 -6.95 -5.12 -2.35
N GLY A 106 -6.64 -3.82 -2.35
CA GLY A 106 -5.81 -3.18 -3.37
C GLY A 106 -4.40 -3.77 -3.44
N ASN A 107 -3.74 -3.96 -2.29
CA ASN A 107 -2.44 -4.63 -2.18
C ASN A 107 -2.50 -6.05 -2.73
N VAL A 108 -3.57 -6.79 -2.39
CA VAL A 108 -3.79 -8.15 -2.88
C VAL A 108 -3.82 -8.18 -4.41
N TYR A 109 -4.65 -7.33 -5.04
CA TYR A 109 -4.71 -7.27 -6.50
C TYR A 109 -3.41 -6.81 -7.15
N GLN A 110 -2.71 -5.87 -6.52
CA GLN A 110 -1.43 -5.40 -7.04
C GLN A 110 -0.35 -6.49 -6.97
N VAL A 111 -0.22 -7.20 -5.85
CA VAL A 111 0.92 -8.09 -5.59
C VAL A 111 0.68 -9.51 -6.09
N PHE A 112 -0.49 -10.09 -5.84
CA PHE A 112 -0.76 -11.50 -6.16
C PHE A 112 -1.36 -11.71 -7.55
N PHE A 113 -2.07 -10.71 -8.07
CA PHE A 113 -2.78 -10.80 -9.34
C PHE A 113 -2.18 -9.95 -10.46
N GLU A 114 -1.29 -9.02 -10.09
CA GLU A 114 -0.76 -7.98 -10.98
C GLU A 114 -1.90 -7.31 -11.78
N ASP A 115 -3.05 -7.11 -11.13
CA ASP A 115 -4.24 -6.50 -11.72
C ASP A 115 -4.30 -5.03 -11.28
N GLY A 116 -3.59 -4.18 -12.02
CA GLY A 116 -3.51 -2.75 -11.74
C GLY A 116 -4.87 -2.06 -11.79
N LYS A 117 -5.83 -2.55 -12.60
CA LYS A 117 -7.17 -1.95 -12.68
C LYS A 117 -7.94 -2.16 -11.38
N LYS A 118 -8.00 -3.41 -10.91
CA LYS A 118 -8.66 -3.73 -9.63
C LYS A 118 -7.91 -3.12 -8.44
N ALA A 119 -6.58 -3.06 -8.49
CA ALA A 119 -5.79 -2.39 -7.46
C ALA A 119 -6.15 -0.90 -7.34
N ILE A 120 -6.15 -0.16 -8.46
CA ILE A 120 -6.54 1.26 -8.48
C ILE A 120 -7.95 1.44 -7.91
N GLU A 121 -8.93 0.65 -8.37
CA GLU A 121 -10.33 0.76 -7.91
C GLU A 121 -10.45 0.64 -6.39
N ASN A 122 -9.70 -0.29 -5.78
CA ASN A 122 -9.75 -0.51 -4.34
C ASN A 122 -8.97 0.55 -3.56
N TYR A 123 -7.82 1.00 -4.06
CA TYR A 123 -7.09 2.12 -3.44
C TYR A 123 -7.88 3.43 -3.49
N GLU A 124 -8.64 3.72 -4.56
CA GLU A 124 -9.50 4.91 -4.62
C GLU A 124 -10.66 4.87 -3.62
N LYS A 125 -11.16 3.65 -3.30
CA LYS A 125 -12.17 3.47 -2.25
C LYS A 125 -11.58 3.57 -0.85
N SER A 126 -10.27 3.32 -0.71
CA SER A 126 -9.56 3.49 0.54
C SER A 126 -9.24 4.96 0.80
N LYS A 127 -9.43 5.39 2.04
CA LYS A 127 -9.09 6.75 2.51
C LYS A 127 -7.80 6.75 3.33
N GLU A 128 -7.04 5.66 3.30
CA GLU A 128 -5.80 5.55 4.06
C GLU A 128 -4.72 6.46 3.49
N PRO A 129 -3.93 7.16 4.32
CA PRO A 129 -2.93 8.12 3.84
C PRO A 129 -1.88 7.53 2.89
N TYR A 130 -1.54 6.26 3.03
CA TYR A 130 -0.50 5.59 2.24
C TYR A 130 -0.99 5.11 0.86
N THR A 131 -2.29 5.18 0.56
CA THR A 131 -2.82 4.81 -0.77
C THR A 131 -2.29 5.70 -1.88
N CYS A 132 -2.00 6.96 -1.58
CA CYS A 132 -1.51 7.93 -2.57
C CYS A 132 -0.15 7.53 -3.18
N VAL A 133 0.71 6.79 -2.46
CA VAL A 133 1.96 6.25 -3.01
C VAL A 133 1.68 5.20 -4.08
N ASN A 134 0.76 4.28 -3.78
CA ASN A 134 0.35 3.22 -4.69
C ASN A 134 -0.40 3.80 -5.91
N LEU A 135 -1.33 4.72 -5.67
CA LEU A 135 -2.08 5.40 -6.73
C LEU A 135 -1.16 6.24 -7.62
N CYS A 136 -0.24 7.02 -7.06
CA CYS A 136 0.78 7.76 -7.81
C CYS A 136 1.51 6.80 -8.77
N THR A 137 2.03 5.68 -8.26
CA THR A 137 2.79 4.72 -9.05
C THR A 137 1.93 4.05 -10.14
N LEU A 138 0.75 3.54 -9.79
CA LEU A 138 -0.12 2.84 -10.73
C LEU A 138 -0.68 3.79 -11.80
N TYR A 139 -0.95 5.05 -11.46
CA TYR A 139 -1.37 6.04 -12.45
C TYR A 139 -0.25 6.42 -13.41
N ILE A 140 1.01 6.46 -12.97
CA ILE A 140 2.15 6.59 -13.88
C ILE A 140 2.22 5.37 -14.82
N TYR A 141 2.03 4.14 -14.32
CA TYR A 141 1.99 2.94 -15.17
C TYR A 141 0.87 3.02 -16.20
N LYS A 142 -0.32 3.47 -15.78
CA LYS A 142 -1.50 3.68 -16.63
C LYS A 142 -1.31 4.84 -17.63
N ARG A 143 -0.31 5.69 -17.44
CA ARG A 143 -0.09 6.97 -18.15
C ARG A 143 -1.24 7.97 -17.96
N ASP A 144 -1.89 7.94 -16.79
CA ASP A 144 -2.83 8.98 -16.36
C ASP A 144 -2.06 9.98 -15.51
N TYR A 145 -1.34 10.88 -16.20
CA TYR A 145 -0.33 11.72 -15.57
C TYR A 145 -0.91 12.78 -14.63
N ASP A 146 -2.15 13.22 -14.85
CA ASP A 146 -2.83 14.19 -14.00
C ASP A 146 -3.24 13.57 -12.67
N LYS A 147 -3.84 12.37 -12.72
CA LYS A 147 -4.17 11.62 -11.49
C LYS A 147 -2.90 11.19 -10.76
N ALA A 148 -1.86 10.80 -11.49
CA ALA A 148 -0.56 10.53 -10.89
C ALA A 148 -0.05 11.77 -10.13
N LEU A 149 0.03 12.93 -10.79
CA LEU A 149 0.55 14.16 -10.20
C LEU A 149 -0.18 14.56 -8.93
N LYS A 150 -1.51 14.47 -8.91
CA LYS A 150 -2.33 14.71 -7.72
C LYS A 150 -1.87 13.84 -6.54
N ASN A 151 -1.82 12.52 -6.75
CA ASN A 151 -1.45 11.56 -5.71
C ASN A 151 0.03 11.67 -5.29
N CYS A 152 0.95 11.90 -6.24
CA CYS A 152 2.37 12.06 -5.93
C CYS A 152 2.64 13.33 -5.11
N SER A 153 1.89 14.41 -5.37
CA SER A 153 2.02 15.68 -4.65
C SER A 153 1.53 15.57 -3.21
N ASP A 154 0.39 14.89 -3.00
CA ASP A 154 -0.17 14.66 -1.67
C ASP A 154 0.82 13.93 -0.74
N ALA A 155 1.56 12.93 -1.26
CA ALA A 155 2.62 12.23 -0.51
C ALA A 155 4.02 12.86 -0.59
N LYS A 156 4.17 14.04 -1.20
CA LYS A 156 5.49 14.70 -1.38
C LYS A 156 6.53 13.80 -2.07
N LEU A 157 6.10 13.00 -3.05
CA LEU A 157 6.93 12.02 -3.77
C LEU A 157 7.70 12.66 -4.92
N TYR A 158 8.55 13.64 -4.61
CA TYR A 158 9.24 14.47 -5.60
C TYR A 158 9.99 13.70 -6.71
N GLN A 159 10.59 12.54 -6.39
CA GLN A 159 11.23 11.69 -7.40
C GLN A 159 10.22 11.10 -8.38
N LEU A 160 9.08 10.58 -7.90
CA LEU A 160 8.03 10.04 -8.76
C LEU A 160 7.34 11.15 -9.56
N THR A 161 7.17 12.34 -8.98
CA THR A 161 6.72 13.53 -9.70
C THR A 161 7.68 13.87 -10.85
N ALA A 162 8.99 13.82 -10.62
CA ALA A 162 9.97 14.05 -11.68
C ALA A 162 9.88 12.99 -12.79
N ILE A 163 9.70 11.71 -12.44
CA ILE A 163 9.50 10.62 -13.40
C ILE A 163 8.20 10.79 -14.20
N ASN A 164 7.11 11.22 -13.56
CA ASN A 164 5.85 11.54 -14.24
C ASN A 164 6.04 12.63 -15.31
N TYR A 165 6.86 13.65 -15.03
CA TYR A 165 7.20 14.68 -16.01
C TYR A 165 8.19 14.21 -17.07
N ILE A 166 9.16 13.33 -16.73
CA ILE A 166 10.02 12.67 -17.72
C ILE A 166 9.20 11.95 -18.78
N LEU A 167 8.18 11.17 -18.37
CA LEU A 167 7.31 10.40 -19.28
C LEU A 167 6.37 11.29 -20.12
N GLN A 168 6.27 12.57 -19.77
CA GLN A 168 5.58 13.60 -20.56
C GLN A 168 6.54 14.42 -21.43
N ASN A 169 7.84 14.15 -21.36
CA ASN A 169 8.91 14.97 -21.95
C ASN A 169 8.97 16.41 -21.41
N ASP A 170 8.38 16.69 -20.23
CA ASP A 170 8.49 18.00 -19.57
C ASP A 170 9.71 18.03 -18.65
N TYR A 171 10.89 18.14 -19.26
CA TYR A 171 12.16 18.12 -18.54
C TYR A 171 12.35 19.32 -17.61
N LYS A 172 11.66 20.45 -17.88
CA LYS A 172 11.71 21.64 -17.01
C LYS A 172 11.03 21.36 -15.68
N GLN A 173 9.81 20.82 -15.70
CA GLN A 173 9.09 20.48 -14.47
C GLN A 173 9.69 19.26 -13.77
N ALA A 174 10.23 18.30 -14.55
CA ALA A 174 10.98 17.18 -13.98
C ALA A 174 12.18 17.68 -13.17
N LEU A 175 12.96 18.62 -13.71
CA LEU A 175 14.12 19.21 -13.04
C LEU A 175 13.72 19.94 -11.75
N ASN A 176 12.69 20.79 -11.82
CA ASN A 176 12.16 21.49 -10.62
C ASN A 176 11.75 20.50 -9.51
N SER A 177 11.11 19.40 -9.90
CA SER A 177 10.66 18.37 -8.95
C SER A 177 11.83 17.63 -8.30
N ILE A 178 12.81 17.17 -9.08
CA ILE A 178 13.96 16.46 -8.52
C ILE A 178 14.90 17.39 -7.74
N ASP A 179 14.99 18.67 -8.11
CA ASP A 179 15.77 19.65 -7.34
C ASP A 179 15.16 19.89 -5.95
N LYS A 180 13.83 19.94 -5.82
CA LYS A 180 13.17 19.98 -4.50
C LYS A 180 13.52 18.76 -3.65
N LYS A 181 13.64 17.57 -4.24
CA LYS A 181 14.11 16.36 -3.54
C LYS A 181 15.55 16.52 -3.04
N LEU A 182 16.41 17.11 -3.87
CA LEU A 182 17.84 17.27 -3.62
C LEU A 182 18.20 18.49 -2.75
N GLN A 183 17.27 19.43 -2.53
CA GLN A 183 17.45 20.58 -1.62
C GLN A 183 17.75 20.15 -0.18
N ASN A 184 17.32 18.96 0.25
CA ASN A 184 17.67 18.40 1.55
C ASN A 184 18.60 17.18 1.37
N PRO A 185 19.93 17.37 1.45
CA PRO A 185 20.90 16.31 1.16
C PRO A 185 20.77 15.09 2.06
N LYS A 186 20.22 15.22 3.27
CA LYS A 186 20.05 14.09 4.20
C LYS A 186 19.11 13.01 3.66
N ASN A 187 18.22 13.37 2.74
CA ASN A 187 17.21 12.48 2.16
C ASN A 187 17.50 12.11 0.70
N ALA A 188 18.61 12.60 0.15
CA ALA A 188 19.04 12.33 -1.22
C ALA A 188 19.76 10.99 -1.28
N ASN A 189 19.32 10.11 -2.17
CA ASN A 189 19.99 8.85 -2.47
C ASN A 189 20.59 8.85 -3.88
N CYS A 190 21.34 7.81 -4.20
CA CYS A 190 22.00 7.69 -5.50
C CYS A 190 21.03 7.62 -6.69
N THR A 191 19.79 7.16 -6.50
CA THR A 191 18.76 7.19 -7.57
C THR A 191 18.30 8.62 -7.84
N ASP A 192 18.23 9.50 -6.85
CA ASP A 192 17.83 10.89 -7.04
C ASP A 192 18.80 11.63 -7.98
N TYR A 193 20.11 11.43 -7.78
CA TYR A 193 21.13 11.98 -8.68
C TYR A 193 21.06 11.35 -10.08
N ALA A 194 20.86 10.04 -10.19
CA ALA A 194 20.71 9.38 -11.50
C ALA A 194 19.47 9.89 -12.27
N VAL A 195 18.36 10.15 -11.58
CA VAL A 195 17.15 10.74 -12.19
C VAL A 195 17.44 12.15 -12.69
N ARG A 196 18.12 13.00 -11.90
CA ARG A 196 18.47 14.35 -12.38
C ARG A 196 19.48 14.32 -13.51
N GLY A 197 20.47 13.43 -13.47
CA GLY A 197 21.40 13.19 -14.57
C GLY A 197 20.67 12.80 -15.86
N TYR A 198 19.69 11.90 -15.78
CA TYR A 198 18.84 11.55 -16.91
C TYR A 198 18.08 12.76 -17.46
N ILE A 199 17.52 13.61 -16.59
CA ILE A 199 16.79 14.82 -16.98
C ILE A 199 17.72 15.81 -17.69
N TYR A 200 18.92 16.05 -17.15
CA TYR A 200 19.92 16.91 -17.79
C TYR A 200 20.32 16.39 -19.17
N ARG A 201 20.54 15.09 -19.31
CA ARG A 201 20.85 14.48 -20.61
C ARG A 201 19.74 14.73 -21.61
N LYS A 202 18.48 14.46 -21.24
CA LYS A 202 17.32 14.71 -22.11
C LYS A 202 17.10 16.19 -22.42
N ALA A 203 17.55 17.08 -21.55
CA ALA A 203 17.56 18.53 -21.77
C ALA A 203 18.81 19.03 -22.53
N GLY A 204 19.67 18.14 -23.04
CA GLY A 204 20.88 18.50 -23.81
C GLY A 204 22.06 18.99 -22.97
N GLN A 205 22.02 18.84 -21.65
CA GLN A 205 23.03 19.34 -20.70
C GLN A 205 23.99 18.21 -20.29
N SER A 206 24.75 17.67 -21.24
CA SER A 206 25.57 16.47 -21.04
C SER A 206 26.60 16.58 -19.90
N VAL A 207 27.26 17.73 -19.75
CA VAL A 207 28.26 17.95 -18.68
C VAL A 207 27.63 17.85 -17.28
N LEU A 208 26.42 18.40 -17.12
CA LEU A 208 25.69 18.31 -15.84
C LEU A 208 25.16 16.89 -15.60
N SER A 209 24.72 16.22 -16.67
CA SER A 209 24.35 14.80 -16.65
C SER A 209 25.49 13.94 -16.12
N ASP A 210 26.68 14.00 -16.73
CA ASP A 210 27.83 13.18 -16.35
C ASP A 210 28.24 13.43 -14.90
N LYS A 211 28.21 14.70 -14.46
CA LYS A 211 28.49 15.06 -13.06
C LYS A 211 27.52 14.41 -12.07
N ASP A 212 26.22 14.37 -12.39
CA ASP A 212 25.22 13.75 -11.53
C ASP A 212 25.29 12.21 -11.57
N PHE A 213 25.58 11.61 -12.73
CA PHE A 213 25.81 10.17 -12.84
C PHE A 213 27.07 9.73 -12.10
N ASP A 214 28.17 10.48 -12.19
CA ASP A 214 29.39 10.25 -11.41
C ASP A 214 29.10 10.27 -9.91
N LYS A 215 28.29 11.24 -9.47
CA LYS A 215 27.89 11.32 -8.06
C LYS A 215 27.02 10.12 -7.66
N ALA A 216 26.05 9.75 -8.50
CA ALA A 216 25.20 8.59 -8.28
C ALA A 216 26.00 7.29 -8.17
N LEU A 217 26.97 7.08 -9.07
CA LEU A 217 27.85 5.92 -9.10
C LEU A 217 28.87 5.93 -7.96
N LYS A 218 29.41 7.08 -7.54
CA LYS A 218 30.26 7.17 -6.33
C LYS A 218 29.51 6.76 -5.08
N MET A 219 28.24 7.14 -4.95
CA MET A 219 27.39 6.74 -3.82
C MET A 219 26.98 5.27 -3.89
N CYS A 220 26.74 4.74 -5.09
CA CYS A 220 26.24 3.39 -5.32
C CYS A 220 27.02 2.68 -6.45
N PRO A 221 28.30 2.32 -6.24
CA PRO A 221 29.22 1.88 -7.31
C PRO A 221 28.83 0.56 -7.95
N LYS A 222 28.09 -0.29 -7.23
CA LYS A 222 27.63 -1.60 -7.71
C LYS A 222 26.18 -1.59 -8.20
N SER A 223 25.55 -0.42 -8.32
CA SER A 223 24.14 -0.33 -8.71
C SER A 223 23.95 -0.49 -10.22
N GLU A 224 23.50 -1.66 -10.64
CA GLU A 224 23.16 -1.94 -12.04
C GLU A 224 22.02 -1.05 -12.54
N LYS A 225 21.09 -0.70 -11.65
CA LYS A 225 20.01 0.24 -11.96
C LYS A 225 20.55 1.59 -12.43
N ILE A 226 21.56 2.15 -11.75
CA ILE A 226 22.12 3.45 -12.11
C ILE A 226 22.87 3.36 -13.44
N LYS A 227 23.65 2.28 -13.64
CA LYS A 227 24.32 2.04 -14.92
C LYS A 227 23.33 1.96 -16.07
N ASN A 228 22.20 1.27 -15.89
CA ASN A 228 21.14 1.19 -16.89
C ASN A 228 20.46 2.54 -17.15
N ILE A 229 20.20 3.34 -16.12
CA ILE A 229 19.67 4.71 -16.31
C ILE A 229 20.68 5.54 -17.13
N TYR A 230 21.98 5.39 -16.85
CA TYR A 230 23.03 6.14 -17.54
C TYR A 230 23.25 5.68 -18.98
N SER A 231 23.25 4.39 -19.28
CA SER A 231 23.55 3.87 -20.61
C SER A 231 22.34 3.85 -21.55
N ASN A 232 21.11 3.81 -21.02
CA ASN A 232 19.89 3.73 -21.81
C ASN A 232 19.15 5.08 -21.85
N GLU A 233 19.07 5.67 -23.04
CA GLU A 233 18.36 6.92 -23.27
C GLU A 233 16.85 6.82 -23.06
N ASN A 234 16.24 5.65 -23.26
CA ASN A 234 14.80 5.44 -23.15
C ASN A 234 14.42 4.64 -21.90
N TYR A 235 15.31 4.59 -20.90
CA TYR A 235 15.17 3.78 -19.70
C TYR A 235 13.79 3.89 -19.03
N PHE A 236 13.30 5.12 -18.79
CA PHE A 236 12.02 5.31 -18.11
C PHE A 236 10.83 4.92 -19.00
N ASP A 237 10.83 5.27 -20.28
CA ASP A 237 9.78 4.87 -21.20
C ASP A 237 9.67 3.35 -21.32
N GLU A 238 10.79 2.65 -21.48
CA GLU A 238 10.84 1.19 -21.56
C GLU A 238 10.37 0.53 -20.26
N LEU A 239 10.90 0.98 -19.12
CA LEU A 239 10.54 0.46 -17.81
C LEU A 239 9.04 0.61 -17.54
N TYR A 240 8.49 1.80 -17.77
CA TYR A 240 7.09 2.08 -17.47
C TYR A 240 6.13 1.47 -18.50
N THR A 241 6.56 1.28 -19.75
CA THR A 241 5.83 0.48 -20.75
C THR A 241 5.79 -0.99 -20.36
N LYS A 242 6.89 -1.55 -19.86
CA LYS A 242 6.91 -2.92 -19.34
C LYS A 242 5.99 -3.07 -18.13
N LYS A 243 6.08 -2.14 -17.16
CA LYS A 243 5.24 -2.15 -15.95
C LYS A 243 3.76 -2.01 -16.28
N ARG A 244 3.39 -1.17 -17.24
CA ARG A 244 2.02 -1.08 -17.74
C ARG A 244 1.47 -2.43 -18.20
N LYS A 245 2.26 -3.18 -18.97
CA LYS A 245 1.89 -4.53 -19.44
C LYS A 245 1.79 -5.53 -18.29
N GLU A 246 2.79 -5.53 -17.40
CA GLU A 246 2.82 -6.38 -16.18
C GLU A 246 1.54 -6.21 -15.36
N TYR A 247 1.15 -4.96 -15.09
CA TYR A 247 -0.04 -4.63 -14.31
C TYR A 247 -1.35 -4.56 -15.11
N LYS A 248 -1.36 -4.96 -16.39
CA LYS A 248 -2.55 -5.03 -17.26
C LYS A 248 -3.32 -3.69 -17.38
N LEU A 249 -2.59 -2.57 -17.43
CA LEU A 249 -3.11 -1.19 -17.45
C LEU A 249 -3.21 -0.55 -18.85
#